data_AF-A0A534KDT1-F1
#
_entry.id   AF-A0A534KDT1-F1
#
_cell.length_a   1.000
_cell.length_b   1.000
_cell.length_c   1.000
_cell.angle_alpha   90.00
_cell.angle_beta   90.00
_cell.angle_gamma   90.00
#
_symmetry.space_group_name_H-M   'P 1'
#
loop_
_entity.id
_entity.type
_entity.pdbx_description
1 polymer ?
#
loop_
_entity_poly.entity_id
_entity_poly.type
_entity_poly.pdbx_seq_one_letter_code
_entity_poly.pdbx_strand_id
1 'polypeptide(L)'
;MPRPIKSGLEFEAAFPVKGRILQAVMCECEEEGEIRIRVARDPKKGWSYDPKDAATFVDIHAYDPRDAYEKVRAGEWAEGRIVCYGYLKRVHARSIEPPGAVLESGSRLIGAVHVDGTVEIDFGLFQTLLAFEDDDQRRRVLKDAGLKDGSFVATDVGVDIELKRWGARETILRRG
;
A
#
# COMPACT_ATOMS: atom_id res chain seq x y z
N MET A 1 9.66 11.98 -4.82
CA MET A 1 10.63 11.10 -5.52
C MET A 1 11.07 10.03 -4.55
N PRO A 2 11.10 8.74 -4.96
CA PRO A 2 11.57 7.67 -4.09
C PRO A 2 13.04 7.89 -3.69
N ARG A 3 13.39 7.53 -2.46
CA ARG A 3 14.76 7.68 -1.94
C ARG A 3 15.65 6.59 -2.54
N PRO A 4 16.89 6.91 -2.96
CA PRO A 4 17.82 5.89 -3.45
C PRO A 4 18.08 4.83 -2.39
N ILE A 5 18.13 3.58 -2.83
CA ILE A 5 18.44 2.43 -1.97
C ILE A 5 19.86 2.57 -1.41
N LYS A 6 19.99 2.55 -0.07
CA LYS A 6 21.28 2.64 0.63
C LYS A 6 21.79 1.29 1.15
N SER A 7 20.90 0.40 1.57
CA SER A 7 21.26 -0.91 2.13
C SER A 7 20.12 -1.92 2.00
N GLY A 8 20.22 -2.85 1.05
CA GLY A 8 19.19 -3.85 0.76
C GLY A 8 18.05 -3.32 -0.10
N LEU A 9 17.32 -4.21 -0.79
CA LEU A 9 16.19 -3.81 -1.63
C LEU A 9 14.99 -3.45 -0.75
N GLU A 10 14.83 -2.17 -0.44
CA GLU A 10 13.67 -1.62 0.24
C GLU A 10 12.79 -0.83 -0.73
N PHE A 11 11.53 -0.64 -0.36
CA PHE A 11 10.61 0.19 -1.12
C PHE A 11 9.71 1.01 -0.20
N GLU A 12 9.22 2.12 -0.74
CA GLU A 12 8.16 2.93 -0.16
C GLU A 12 7.24 3.32 -1.33
N ALA A 13 5.96 2.95 -1.24
CA ALA A 13 4.95 3.24 -2.23
C ALA A 13 3.80 4.00 -1.59
N ALA A 14 3.42 5.10 -2.21
CA ALA A 14 2.28 5.90 -1.79
C ALA A 14 1.25 5.92 -2.91
N PHE A 15 0.00 5.55 -2.60
CA PHE A 15 -1.09 5.63 -3.55
C PHE A 15 -2.31 6.30 -2.93
N PRO A 16 -3.03 7.16 -3.70
CA PRO A 16 -4.21 7.83 -3.19
C PRO A 16 -5.32 6.82 -2.95
N VAL A 17 -6.18 7.09 -1.98
CA VAL A 17 -7.39 6.31 -1.73
C VAL A 17 -8.58 7.19 -1.40
N LYS A 18 -9.76 6.71 -1.80
CA LYS A 18 -11.03 7.11 -1.20
C LYS A 18 -11.77 5.88 -0.72
N GLY A 19 -12.24 5.91 0.50
CA GLY A 19 -12.87 4.73 1.11
C GLY A 19 -13.80 5.07 2.25
N ARG A 20 -14.58 4.07 2.66
CA ARG A 20 -15.47 4.17 3.81
C ARG A 20 -14.72 3.74 5.07
N ILE A 21 -14.77 4.57 6.11
CA ILE A 21 -14.23 4.23 7.42
C ILE A 21 -15.16 3.18 8.03
N LEU A 22 -14.62 1.99 8.30
CA LEU A 22 -15.32 0.91 8.98
C LEU A 22 -15.17 1.03 10.50
N GLN A 23 -13.98 1.43 10.94
CA GLN A 23 -13.60 1.51 12.33
C GLN A 23 -12.60 2.66 12.52
N ALA A 24 -12.73 3.38 13.61
CA ALA A 24 -11.75 4.33 14.13
C ALA A 24 -11.83 4.22 15.65
N VAL A 25 -10.82 3.63 16.28
CA VAL A 25 -10.74 3.44 17.72
C VAL A 25 -9.51 4.16 18.23
N MET A 26 -9.69 5.04 19.22
CA MET A 26 -8.60 5.62 19.98
C MET A 26 -8.56 4.88 21.31
N CYS A 27 -7.47 4.20 21.65
CA CYS A 27 -7.31 3.71 23.03
C CYS A 27 -6.77 4.86 23.90
N GLU A 28 -7.25 4.96 25.15
CA GLU A 28 -6.58 5.77 26.19
C GLU A 28 -5.45 4.99 26.89
N CYS A 29 -5.17 3.76 26.43
CA CYS A 29 -4.07 2.90 26.88
C CYS A 29 -2.86 3.08 25.97
N GLU A 30 -1.65 2.69 26.42
CA GLU A 30 -0.34 2.88 25.76
C GLU A 30 -0.21 2.39 24.30
N GLU A 31 -1.27 1.83 23.71
CA GLU A 31 -1.32 1.29 22.35
C GLU A 31 -2.04 2.25 21.38
N GLU A 32 -1.29 2.60 20.35
CA GLU A 32 -1.61 3.44 19.18
C GLU A 32 -3.07 3.28 18.70
N GLY A 33 -3.74 4.39 18.38
CA GLY A 33 -5.10 4.34 17.82
C GLY A 33 -5.14 3.50 16.53
N GLU A 34 -6.31 3.06 16.08
CA GLU A 34 -6.42 2.28 14.85
C GLU A 34 -7.54 2.78 13.94
N ILE A 35 -7.31 2.64 12.64
CA ILE A 35 -8.32 2.91 11.62
C ILE A 35 -8.42 1.75 10.64
N ARG A 36 -9.66 1.45 10.24
CA ARG A 36 -9.94 0.51 9.16
C ARG A 36 -10.76 1.21 8.09
N ILE A 37 -10.25 1.23 6.86
CA ILE A 37 -10.89 1.86 5.71
C ILE A 37 -11.13 0.81 4.62
N ARG A 38 -12.38 0.70 4.16
CA ARG A 38 -12.70 -0.09 2.97
C ARG A 38 -12.54 0.74 1.71
N VAL A 39 -11.69 0.27 0.81
CA VAL A 39 -11.42 0.92 -0.49
C VAL A 39 -11.76 -0.01 -1.64
N ALA A 40 -12.00 0.56 -2.82
CA ALA A 40 -12.12 -0.23 -4.04
C ALA A 40 -10.80 -0.96 -4.33
N ARG A 41 -10.89 -2.23 -4.76
CA ARG A 41 -9.71 -3.06 -5.05
C ARG A 41 -8.91 -2.56 -6.25
N ASP A 42 -9.58 -1.89 -7.19
CA ASP A 42 -8.94 -1.29 -8.36
C ASP A 42 -9.29 0.21 -8.46
N PRO A 43 -8.47 1.08 -7.83
CA PRO A 43 -8.62 2.52 -7.90
C PRO A 43 -8.65 3.09 -9.32
N LYS A 44 -8.02 2.42 -10.30
CA LYS A 44 -7.96 2.88 -11.70
C LYS A 44 -9.35 2.78 -12.36
N LYS A 45 -10.22 1.89 -11.87
CA LYS A 45 -11.63 1.77 -12.29
C LYS A 45 -12.58 2.68 -11.50
N GLY A 46 -12.06 3.46 -10.55
CA GLY A 46 -12.80 4.36 -9.68
C GLY A 46 -12.90 3.84 -8.24
N TRP A 47 -13.63 4.61 -7.40
CA TRP A 47 -13.73 4.37 -5.96
C TRP A 47 -14.99 3.61 -5.53
N SER A 48 -15.74 3.10 -6.51
CA SER A 48 -16.96 2.33 -6.27
C SER A 48 -16.64 0.85 -6.15
N TYR A 49 -17.34 0.17 -5.25
CA TYR A 49 -17.25 -1.27 -5.03
C TYR A 49 -18.63 -1.78 -4.56
N ASP A 50 -18.88 -3.08 -4.72
CA ASP A 50 -20.07 -3.73 -4.16
C ASP A 50 -19.71 -4.29 -2.77
N PRO A 51 -20.33 -3.78 -1.68
CA PRO A 51 -20.05 -4.29 -0.34
C PRO A 51 -20.44 -5.76 -0.13
N LYS A 52 -21.21 -6.36 -1.05
CA LYS A 52 -21.58 -7.78 -1.03
C LYS A 52 -20.60 -8.68 -1.80
N ASP A 53 -19.70 -8.10 -2.60
CA ASP A 53 -18.70 -8.83 -3.37
C ASP A 53 -17.29 -8.46 -2.89
N ALA A 54 -16.68 -9.37 -2.11
CA ALA A 54 -15.34 -9.23 -1.56
C ALA A 54 -14.24 -9.11 -2.62
N ALA A 55 -14.51 -9.51 -3.86
CA ALA A 55 -13.57 -9.31 -4.96
C ALA A 55 -13.45 -7.83 -5.38
N THR A 56 -14.42 -6.99 -5.02
CA THR A 56 -14.47 -5.58 -5.46
C THR A 56 -13.82 -4.60 -4.49
N PHE A 57 -13.52 -5.03 -3.26
CA PHE A 57 -12.92 -4.18 -2.23
C PHE A 57 -11.77 -4.85 -1.49
N VAL A 58 -11.01 -4.03 -0.77
CA VAL A 58 -10.02 -4.45 0.21
C VAL A 58 -10.16 -3.54 1.43
N ASP A 59 -10.06 -4.12 2.63
CA ASP A 59 -10.01 -3.36 3.86
C ASP A 59 -8.55 -3.05 4.18
N ILE A 60 -8.22 -1.78 4.40
CA ILE A 60 -6.89 -1.35 4.84
C ILE A 60 -6.97 -1.09 6.34
N HIS A 61 -6.08 -1.69 7.11
CA HIS A 61 -5.96 -1.48 8.55
C HIS A 61 -4.58 -0.91 8.84
N ALA A 62 -4.56 0.21 9.57
CA ALA A 62 -3.35 0.87 10.00
C ALA A 62 -3.50 1.39 11.43
N TYR A 63 -2.34 1.51 12.08
CA TYR A 63 -2.20 2.06 13.41
C TYR A 63 -1.84 3.55 13.33
N ASP A 64 -2.25 4.29 14.35
CA ASP A 64 -2.14 5.73 14.49
C ASP A 64 -1.13 6.05 15.58
N PRO A 65 0.12 6.31 15.20
CA PRO A 65 1.14 6.66 16.18
C PRO A 65 1.00 8.10 16.72
N ARG A 66 0.03 8.92 16.23
CA ARG A 66 0.00 10.37 16.48
C ARG A 66 -1.39 10.98 16.65
N ASP A 67 -2.38 10.20 17.08
CA ASP A 67 -3.76 10.64 17.29
C ASP A 67 -4.41 11.34 16.08
N ALA A 68 -3.92 11.08 14.86
CA ALA A 68 -4.41 11.65 13.62
C ALA A 68 -5.89 11.30 13.34
N TYR A 69 -6.43 10.24 13.95
CA TYR A 69 -7.78 9.73 13.71
C TYR A 69 -8.80 10.10 14.79
N GLU A 70 -8.43 10.88 15.80
CA GLU A 70 -9.30 11.23 16.95
C GLU A 70 -10.68 11.79 16.52
N LYS A 71 -10.70 12.54 15.41
CA LYS A 71 -11.90 13.23 14.88
C LYS A 71 -12.63 12.45 13.80
N VAL A 72 -12.14 11.27 13.44
CA VAL A 72 -12.71 10.41 12.41
C VAL A 72 -13.82 9.56 13.01
N ARG A 73 -14.89 9.30 12.25
CA ARG A 73 -16.01 8.46 12.72
C ARG A 73 -16.28 7.31 11.77
N ALA A 74 -16.60 6.15 12.35
CA ALA A 74 -17.07 5.01 11.58
C ALA A 74 -18.33 5.38 10.77
N GLY A 75 -18.39 4.93 9.51
CA GLY A 75 -19.46 5.23 8.57
C GLY A 75 -19.20 6.44 7.67
N GLU A 76 -18.27 7.33 8.04
CA GLU A 76 -17.83 8.41 7.17
C GLU A 76 -17.00 7.88 5.98
N TRP A 77 -16.77 8.75 5.01
CA TRP A 77 -15.81 8.52 3.94
C TRP A 77 -14.56 9.34 4.19
N ALA A 78 -13.42 8.83 3.72
CA ALA A 78 -12.13 9.46 3.81
C ALA A 78 -11.46 9.54 2.43
N GLU A 79 -10.72 10.62 2.20
CA GLU A 79 -9.72 10.74 1.14
C GLU A 79 -8.35 10.87 1.80
N GLY A 80 -7.36 10.15 1.27
CA GLY A 80 -6.01 10.15 1.80
C GLY A 80 -5.03 9.44 0.89
N ARG A 81 -3.90 9.02 1.47
CA ARG A 81 -2.95 8.10 0.83
C ARG A 81 -2.69 6.91 1.74
N ILE A 82 -2.52 5.75 1.14
CA ILE A 82 -1.92 4.58 1.80
C ILE A 82 -0.44 4.60 1.49
N VAL A 83 0.38 4.41 2.52
CA VAL A 83 1.83 4.24 2.39
C VAL A 83 2.16 2.80 2.73
N CYS A 84 2.68 2.08 1.75
CA CYS A 84 3.18 0.72 1.92
C CYS A 84 4.70 0.74 1.83
N TYR A 85 5.39 0.07 2.75
CA TYR A 85 6.85 -0.02 2.74
C TYR A 85 7.31 -1.39 3.20
N GLY A 86 8.56 -1.74 2.91
CA GLY A 86 9.12 -3.01 3.35
C GLY A 86 10.40 -3.39 2.63
N TYR A 87 10.86 -4.61 2.93
CA TYR A 87 12.05 -5.19 2.35
C TYR A 87 11.68 -6.29 1.36
N LEU A 88 12.31 -6.24 0.19
CA LEU A 88 12.08 -7.16 -0.91
C LEU A 88 13.08 -8.31 -0.84
N LYS A 89 12.55 -9.53 -0.82
CA LYS A 89 13.33 -10.75 -0.96
C LYS A 89 12.90 -11.50 -2.20
N ARG A 90 13.85 -11.89 -3.05
CA ARG A 90 13.56 -12.75 -4.20
C ARG A 90 12.92 -14.06 -3.74
N VAL A 91 11.89 -14.49 -4.45
CA VAL A 91 11.22 -15.79 -4.25
C VAL A 91 11.02 -16.53 -5.57
N HIS A 92 10.76 -17.83 -5.48
CA HIS A 92 10.29 -18.60 -6.63
C HIS A 92 8.76 -18.62 -6.62
N ALA A 93 8.15 -17.85 -7.51
CA ALA A 93 6.71 -17.81 -7.72
C ALA A 93 6.40 -17.82 -9.23
N ARG A 94 5.12 -18.01 -9.58
CA ARG A 94 4.64 -18.01 -10.96
C ARG A 94 3.67 -16.87 -11.26
N SER A 95 3.14 -16.23 -10.22
CA SER A 95 2.18 -15.13 -10.29
C SER A 95 2.36 -14.23 -9.08
N ILE A 96 1.80 -13.02 -9.19
CA ILE A 96 1.62 -12.15 -8.03
C ILE A 96 0.61 -12.77 -7.06
N GLU A 97 0.74 -12.40 -5.79
CA GLU A 97 -0.24 -12.71 -4.75
C GLU A 97 -0.70 -11.38 -4.15
N PRO A 98 -1.82 -10.80 -4.65
CA PRO A 98 -2.33 -9.55 -4.15
C PRO A 98 -2.88 -9.73 -2.72
N PRO A 99 -3.09 -8.63 -1.98
CA PRO A 99 -3.69 -8.69 -0.65
C PRO A 99 -5.04 -9.42 -0.69
N GLY A 100 -5.32 -10.19 0.36
CA GLY A 100 -6.58 -10.91 0.54
C GLY A 100 -7.75 -9.96 0.83
N ALA A 101 -8.56 -10.25 1.85
CA ALA A 101 -9.65 -9.36 2.26
C ALA A 101 -9.13 -8.09 2.99
N VAL A 102 -8.00 -8.21 3.66
CA VAL A 102 -7.39 -7.16 4.49
C VAL A 102 -5.95 -6.94 4.04
N LEU A 103 -5.53 -5.68 4.00
CA LEU A 103 -4.14 -5.24 3.93
C LEU A 103 -3.80 -4.53 5.24
N GLU A 104 -2.88 -5.11 5.99
CA GLU A 104 -2.41 -4.61 7.29
C GLU A 104 -0.90 -4.81 7.42
N SER A 105 -0.27 -4.10 8.35
CA SER A 105 1.14 -4.30 8.67
C SER A 105 1.42 -5.78 8.99
N GLY A 106 2.43 -6.37 8.36
CA GLY A 106 2.75 -7.80 8.42
C GLY A 106 2.11 -8.65 7.33
N SER A 107 1.23 -8.09 6.49
CA SER A 107 0.66 -8.82 5.35
C SER A 107 1.75 -9.24 4.37
N ARG A 108 1.81 -10.53 4.05
CA ARG A 108 2.74 -11.06 3.06
C ARG A 108 2.20 -10.84 1.65
N LEU A 109 3.01 -10.21 0.80
CA LEU A 109 2.70 -9.96 -0.61
C LEU A 109 3.76 -10.55 -1.52
N ILE A 110 3.36 -11.03 -2.71
CA ILE A 110 4.28 -11.39 -3.79
C ILE A 110 4.05 -10.46 -4.97
N GLY A 111 5.10 -9.73 -5.35
CA GLY A 111 5.10 -8.80 -6.47
C GLY A 111 5.93 -9.28 -7.66
N ALA A 112 5.53 -8.87 -8.86
CA ALA A 112 6.24 -9.13 -10.11
C ALA A 112 7.26 -8.01 -10.38
N VAL A 113 8.47 -8.38 -10.76
CA VAL A 113 9.55 -7.44 -11.10
C VAL A 113 9.52 -7.16 -12.59
N HIS A 114 9.43 -5.88 -12.94
CA HIS A 114 9.58 -5.37 -14.31
C HIS A 114 10.84 -4.52 -14.41
N VAL A 115 11.70 -4.80 -15.39
CA VAL A 115 12.96 -4.05 -15.58
C VAL A 115 13.02 -3.49 -16.99
N ASP A 116 12.66 -2.21 -17.14
CA ASP A 116 12.79 -1.46 -18.40
C ASP A 116 13.16 0.00 -18.14
N GLY A 117 14.45 0.32 -18.24
CA GLY A 117 15.03 1.62 -17.84
C GLY A 117 14.98 1.91 -16.34
N THR A 118 13.89 1.54 -15.69
CA THR A 118 13.58 1.60 -14.26
C THR A 118 13.33 0.19 -13.72
N VAL A 119 13.17 0.06 -12.41
CA VAL A 119 12.78 -1.22 -11.78
C VAL A 119 11.45 -0.99 -11.08
N GLU A 120 10.39 -1.60 -11.60
CA GLU A 120 9.05 -1.54 -11.06
C GLU A 120 8.71 -2.88 -10.40
N ILE A 121 8.05 -2.82 -9.25
CA ILE A 121 7.42 -3.98 -8.62
C ILE A 121 5.91 -3.79 -8.62
N ASP A 122 5.19 -4.73 -9.21
CA ASP A 122 3.72 -4.76 -9.22
C ASP A 122 3.19 -5.78 -8.20
N PHE A 123 2.47 -5.28 -7.19
CA PHE A 123 1.80 -6.11 -6.16
C PHE A 123 0.30 -6.31 -6.46
N GLY A 124 -0.18 -5.88 -7.62
CA GLY A 124 -1.57 -5.97 -8.06
C GLY A 124 -2.47 -4.86 -7.51
N LEU A 125 -2.37 -4.54 -6.22
CA LEU A 125 -3.11 -3.41 -5.62
C LEU A 125 -2.41 -2.06 -5.86
N PHE A 126 -1.08 -2.07 -5.79
CA PHE A 126 -0.23 -0.90 -6.00
C PHE A 126 1.07 -1.32 -6.68
N GLN A 127 1.75 -0.32 -7.23
CA GLN A 127 3.05 -0.47 -7.88
C GLN A 127 4.07 0.41 -7.18
N THR A 128 5.33 -0.02 -7.15
CA THR A 128 6.43 0.77 -6.61
C THR A 128 7.58 0.85 -7.60
N LEU A 129 8.24 2.00 -7.65
CA LEU A 129 9.45 2.21 -8.42
C LEU A 129 10.65 2.23 -7.46
N LEU A 130 11.62 1.38 -7.72
CA LEU A 130 12.87 1.39 -6.97
C LEU A 130 13.79 2.48 -7.52
N ALA A 131 14.27 3.34 -6.62
CA ALA A 131 15.26 4.35 -6.95
C ALA A 131 16.67 3.85 -6.65
N PHE A 132 17.57 4.11 -7.59
CA PHE A 132 19.00 3.82 -7.48
C PHE A 132 19.75 5.13 -7.66
N GLU A 133 20.95 5.22 -7.08
CA GLU A 133 21.82 6.38 -7.21
C GLU A 133 22.27 6.58 -8.66
N ASP A 134 22.63 5.47 -9.32
CA ASP A 134 23.02 5.42 -10.73
C ASP A 134 22.79 4.02 -11.33
N ASP A 135 23.09 3.90 -12.63
CA ASP A 135 22.90 2.67 -13.39
C ASP A 135 23.85 1.53 -12.98
N ASP A 136 25.05 1.85 -12.52
CA ASP A 136 26.03 0.84 -12.08
C ASP A 136 25.61 0.25 -10.73
N GLN A 137 25.12 1.09 -9.81
CA GLN A 137 24.51 0.68 -8.56
C GLN A 137 23.29 -0.20 -8.84
N ARG A 138 22.39 0.22 -9.73
CA ARG A 138 21.22 -0.56 -10.14
C ARG A 138 21.60 -1.96 -10.62
N ARG A 139 22.54 -2.07 -11.55
CA ARG A 139 23.00 -3.37 -12.09
C ARG A 139 23.59 -4.26 -11.00
N ARG A 140 24.40 -3.69 -10.10
CA ARG A 140 25.00 -4.43 -8.98
C ARG A 140 23.95 -4.96 -8.02
N VAL A 141 23.04 -4.10 -7.54
CA VAL A 141 21.98 -4.49 -6.60
C VAL A 141 21.07 -5.56 -7.19
N LEU A 142 20.66 -5.42 -8.46
CA LEU A 142 19.84 -6.44 -9.13
C LEU A 142 20.58 -7.77 -9.26
N LYS A 143 21.86 -7.75 -9.64
CA LYS A 143 22.68 -8.96 -9.76
C LYS A 143 22.83 -9.66 -8.42
N ASP A 144 23.15 -8.92 -7.36
CA ASP A 144 23.40 -9.47 -6.02
C ASP A 144 22.11 -10.05 -5.41
N ALA A 145 20.97 -9.42 -5.67
CA ALA A 145 19.66 -9.94 -5.28
C ALA A 145 19.11 -11.02 -6.23
N GLY A 146 19.79 -11.26 -7.35
CA GLY A 146 19.37 -12.18 -8.40
C GLY A 146 18.05 -11.79 -9.06
N LEU A 147 17.71 -10.49 -9.08
CA LEU A 147 16.51 -9.97 -9.72
C LEU A 147 16.76 -9.67 -11.20
N LYS A 148 15.80 -10.06 -12.02
CA LYS A 148 15.70 -9.76 -13.45
C LYS A 148 14.24 -9.55 -13.82
N ASP A 149 13.99 -9.02 -15.01
CA ASP A 149 12.63 -8.93 -15.54
C ASP A 149 11.91 -10.30 -15.46
N GLY A 150 10.64 -10.28 -15.04
CA GLY A 150 9.83 -11.48 -14.79
C GLY A 150 10.19 -12.26 -13.51
N SER A 151 11.07 -11.74 -12.65
CA SER A 151 11.29 -12.30 -11.31
C SER A 151 10.14 -11.97 -10.38
N PHE A 152 10.12 -12.63 -9.23
CA PHE A 152 9.17 -12.33 -8.15
C PHE A 152 9.90 -12.01 -6.85
N VAL A 153 9.33 -11.09 -6.11
CA VAL A 153 9.79 -10.69 -4.78
C VAL A 153 8.65 -10.84 -3.77
N ALA A 154 8.99 -11.23 -2.55
CA ALA A 154 8.08 -11.21 -1.42
C ALA A 154 8.50 -10.13 -0.42
N THR A 155 7.51 -9.58 0.26
CA THR A 155 7.67 -8.66 1.39
C THR A 155 6.61 -8.97 2.43
N ASP A 156 6.96 -8.74 3.69
CA ASP A 156 5.98 -8.52 4.74
C ASP A 156 5.86 -6.99 4.87
N VAL A 157 4.69 -6.44 4.52
CA VAL A 157 4.52 -5.00 4.26
C VAL A 157 4.18 -4.23 5.55
N GLY A 158 4.74 -3.04 5.73
CA GLY A 158 4.23 -2.05 6.69
C GLY A 158 3.20 -1.15 6.01
N VAL A 159 2.13 -0.79 6.70
CA VAL A 159 0.98 -0.06 6.16
C VAL A 159 0.64 1.12 7.05
N ASP A 160 0.75 2.33 6.50
CA ASP A 160 0.31 3.57 7.14
C ASP A 160 -0.78 4.25 6.31
N ILE A 161 -1.63 5.04 6.97
CA ILE A 161 -2.67 5.85 6.32
C ILE A 161 -2.50 7.31 6.65
N GLU A 162 -2.35 8.13 5.63
CA GLU A 162 -2.38 9.59 5.78
C GLU A 162 -3.71 10.14 5.28
N LEU A 163 -4.55 10.58 6.22
CA LEU A 163 -5.83 11.21 5.88
C LEU A 163 -5.64 12.65 5.45
N LYS A 164 -6.31 13.02 4.36
CA LYS A 164 -6.36 14.40 3.85
C LYS A 164 -7.66 15.10 4.25
N ARG A 165 -8.79 14.40 4.17
CA ARG A 165 -10.12 14.88 4.59
C ARG A 165 -11.09 13.72 4.80
N TRP A 166 -12.12 13.93 5.61
CA TRP A 166 -13.19 12.96 5.87
C TRP A 166 -14.55 13.65 5.99
N GLY A 167 -15.63 12.87 5.88
CA GLY A 167 -17.02 13.33 6.03
C GLY A 167 -18.01 12.55 5.19
N ALA A 168 -19.10 13.22 4.76
CA ALA A 168 -20.15 12.59 3.95
C ALA A 168 -19.63 12.06 2.61
N ARG A 169 -20.21 10.92 2.16
CA ARG A 169 -19.82 10.21 0.94
C ARG A 169 -19.76 11.12 -0.29
N GLU A 170 -20.81 11.91 -0.49
CA GLU A 170 -20.99 12.76 -1.66
C GLU A 170 -19.91 13.84 -1.70
N THR A 171 -19.52 14.37 -0.54
CA THR A 171 -18.48 15.38 -0.38
C THR A 171 -17.09 14.83 -0.72
N ILE A 172 -16.81 13.59 -0.31
CA ILE A 172 -15.51 12.95 -0.51
C ILE A 172 -15.36 12.39 -1.93
N LEU A 173 -16.43 11.78 -2.47
CA LEU A 173 -16.40 11.15 -3.79
C LEU A 173 -16.53 12.15 -4.95
N ARG A 174 -17.06 13.37 -4.73
CA ARG A 174 -17.03 14.43 -5.76
C ARG A 174 -15.60 14.67 -6.24
N ARG A 175 -15.44 14.75 -7.56
CA ARG A 175 -14.19 15.16 -8.19
C ARG A 175 -13.92 16.61 -7.78
N GLY A 176 -12.78 16.83 -7.11
CA GLY A 176 -12.06 18.09 -7.22
C GLY A 176 -11.28 18.08 -8.53
#